data_AF-W1WJJ1-F1
#
_entry.id   AF-W1WJJ1-F1
#
_cell.length_a   1.000
_cell.length_b   1.000
_cell.length_c   1.000
_cell.angle_alpha   90.00
_cell.angle_beta   90.00
_cell.angle_gamma   90.00
#
_symmetry.space_group_name_H-M   'P 1'
#
loop_
_entity.id
_entity.type
_entity.pdbx_description
1 polymer ?
#
loop_
_entity_poly.entity_id
_entity_poly.type
_entity_poly.pdbx_seq_one_letter_code
_entity_poly.pdbx_strand_id
1 'polypeptide(L)'
;MSSDADAHKVGLIPVTLMVSGNIMGSGVFLLPANLASTGGIAIYGWLVTIIGALGLSMVYAKMSFLDPSPGGSYAYARRCFGPFLGYQTNVLYWLACWIGNIAMVVIGVGYLSYFFPILKDPLVLTITCVVVLWIFVLL
;
A
#
# COMPACT_ATOMS: atom_id res chain seq x y z
N MET A 1 28.06 12.78 18.98
CA MET A 1 28.03 12.68 17.49
C MET A 1 26.82 11.83 17.06
N SER A 2 25.59 12.30 17.27
CA SER A 2 24.37 11.61 16.82
C SER A 2 23.27 12.55 16.28
N SER A 3 23.54 13.84 16.12
CA SER A 3 22.49 14.84 15.79
C SER A 3 22.04 14.83 14.33
N ASP A 4 22.81 14.28 13.40
CA ASP A 4 22.43 14.25 11.97
C ASP A 4 21.54 13.06 11.59
N ALA A 5 21.47 12.02 12.44
CA ALA A 5 20.70 10.81 12.14
C ALA A 5 19.17 10.96 12.34
N ASP A 6 18.73 12.02 13.03
CA ASP A 6 17.33 12.27 13.37
C ASP A 6 16.64 13.29 12.43
N ALA A 7 17.42 14.10 11.69
CA ALA A 7 16.88 15.23 10.91
C ALA A 7 15.91 14.82 9.78
N HIS A 8 16.00 13.59 9.27
CA HIS A 8 15.18 13.08 8.15
C HIS A 8 14.31 11.89 8.52
N LYS A 9 14.10 11.60 9.82
CA LYS A 9 13.19 10.53 10.24
C LYS A 9 11.74 10.99 10.16
N VAL A 10 10.88 10.08 9.74
CA VAL A 10 9.43 10.32 9.70
C VAL A 10 8.84 10.06 11.09
N GLY A 11 8.06 11.02 11.60
CA GLY A 11 7.41 10.92 12.92
C GLY A 11 6.24 9.94 12.96
N LEU A 12 5.62 9.80 14.13
CA LEU A 12 4.49 8.89 14.35
C LEU A 12 3.29 9.20 13.43
N ILE A 13 2.84 10.47 13.41
CA ILE A 13 1.63 10.86 12.67
C ILE A 13 1.77 10.59 11.17
N PRO A 14 2.85 11.02 10.48
CA PRO A 14 2.97 10.72 9.06
C PRO A 14 3.11 9.22 8.77
N VAL A 15 3.76 8.43 9.64
CA VAL A 15 3.83 6.95 9.47
C VAL A 15 2.45 6.31 9.63
N THR A 16 1.66 6.70 10.63
CA THR A 16 0.29 6.19 10.82
C THR A 16 -0.60 6.54 9.62
N LEU A 17 -0.51 7.78 9.12
CA LEU A 17 -1.24 8.21 7.94
C LEU A 17 -0.79 7.46 6.69
N MET A 18 0.51 7.24 6.51
CA MET A 18 1.06 6.45 5.41
C MET A 18 0.50 5.01 5.40
N VAL A 19 0.47 4.34 6.56
CA VAL A 19 -0.12 2.99 6.67
C VAL A 19 -1.60 3.02 6.34
N SER A 20 -2.37 3.95 6.91
CA SER A 20 -3.82 4.05 6.68
C SER A 20 -4.14 4.37 5.21
N GLY A 21 -3.38 5.25 4.58
CA GLY A 21 -3.54 5.63 3.17
C GLY A 21 -3.23 4.48 2.23
N ASN A 22 -2.16 3.72 2.50
CA ASN A 22 -1.81 2.54 1.70
C ASN A 22 -2.84 1.41 1.82
N ILE A 23 -3.48 1.23 2.98
CA ILE A 23 -4.51 0.21 3.19
C ILE A 23 -5.83 0.61 2.53
N MET A 24 -6.30 1.84 2.74
CA MET A 24 -7.58 2.29 2.18
C MET A 24 -7.50 2.47 0.65
N GLY A 25 -6.41 3.09 0.18
CA GLY A 25 -6.12 3.33 -1.23
C GLY A 25 -7.34 3.80 -2.03
N SER A 26 -7.45 3.29 -3.25
CA SER A 26 -8.64 3.44 -4.09
C SER A 26 -9.74 2.43 -3.77
N GLY A 27 -9.40 1.32 -3.11
CA GLY A 27 -10.32 0.21 -2.85
C GLY A 27 -11.53 0.60 -1.98
N VAL A 28 -11.33 1.49 -1.01
CA VAL A 28 -12.39 1.93 -0.08
C VAL A 28 -13.63 2.49 -0.78
N PHE A 29 -13.45 3.17 -1.93
CA PHE A 29 -14.56 3.77 -2.67
C PHE A 29 -15.37 2.75 -3.49
N LEU A 30 -14.77 1.61 -3.83
CA LEU A 30 -15.41 0.55 -4.62
C LEU A 30 -16.02 -0.56 -3.76
N LEU A 31 -15.61 -0.65 -2.49
CA LEU A 31 -16.10 -1.69 -1.57
C LEU A 31 -17.63 -1.75 -1.43
N PRO A 32 -18.37 -0.62 -1.26
CA PRO A 32 -19.82 -0.69 -1.16
C PRO A 32 -20.49 -1.24 -2.43
N ALA A 33 -19.98 -0.87 -3.61
CA ALA A 33 -20.50 -1.37 -4.88
C ALA A 33 -20.25 -2.87 -5.04
N ASN A 34 -19.08 -3.36 -4.65
CA ASN A 34 -18.75 -4.79 -4.70
C ASN A 34 -19.59 -5.61 -3.71
N LEU A 35 -19.79 -5.09 -2.50
CA LEU A 35 -20.56 -5.77 -1.45
C LEU A 35 -22.08 -5.64 -1.63
N ALA A 36 -22.56 -4.69 -2.43
CA ALA A 36 -23.98 -4.54 -2.73
C ALA A 36 -24.60 -5.82 -3.32
N SER A 37 -23.83 -6.58 -4.09
CA SER A 37 -24.24 -7.88 -4.64
C SER A 37 -24.55 -8.93 -3.58
N THR A 38 -23.85 -8.87 -2.45
CA THR A 38 -24.02 -9.76 -1.29
C THR A 38 -25.08 -9.22 -0.33
N GLY A 39 -25.26 -7.89 -0.29
CA GLY A 39 -26.20 -7.20 0.58
C GLY A 39 -25.69 -7.01 2.01
N GLY A 40 -26.59 -6.64 2.93
CA GLY A 40 -26.25 -6.29 4.32
C GLY A 40 -25.61 -7.41 5.14
N ILE A 41 -25.73 -8.67 4.70
CA ILE A 41 -25.07 -9.82 5.33
C ILE A 41 -23.53 -9.72 5.28
N ALA A 42 -22.98 -8.88 4.41
CA ALA A 42 -21.56 -8.58 4.33
C ALA A 42 -20.96 -8.08 5.67
N ILE A 43 -21.78 -7.59 6.60
CA ILE A 43 -21.33 -7.18 7.94
C ILE A 43 -20.66 -8.32 8.72
N TYR A 44 -21.11 -9.57 8.56
CA TYR A 44 -20.45 -10.72 9.18
C TYR A 44 -19.08 -10.98 8.57
N GLY A 45 -18.95 -10.81 7.24
CA GLY A 45 -17.67 -10.85 6.55
C GLY A 45 -16.70 -9.78 7.06
N TRP A 46 -17.20 -8.57 7.31
CA TRP A 46 -16.42 -7.49 7.91
C TRP A 46 -15.92 -7.85 9.31
N LEU A 47 -16.75 -8.43 10.17
CA LEU A 47 -16.32 -8.85 11.51
C LEU A 47 -15.16 -9.85 11.44
N VAL A 48 -15.26 -10.87 10.60
CA VAL A 48 -14.20 -11.86 10.40
C VAL A 48 -12.93 -11.20 9.83
N THR A 49 -13.08 -10.32 8.85
CA THR A 49 -11.97 -9.60 8.22
C THR A 49 -11.23 -8.70 9.22
N ILE A 50 -11.95 -7.97 10.05
CA ILE A 50 -11.38 -7.09 11.07
C ILE A 50 -10.59 -7.89 12.10
N ILE A 51 -11.13 -9.02 12.57
CA ILE A 51 -10.41 -9.88 13.54
C ILE A 51 -9.10 -10.39 12.93
N GLY A 52 -9.12 -10.87 11.69
CA GLY A 52 -7.92 -11.32 10.99
C GLY A 52 -6.89 -10.20 10.77
N ALA A 53 -7.35 -9.02 10.35
CA ALA A 53 -6.51 -7.84 10.14
C ALA A 53 -5.88 -7.35 11.44
N LEU A 54 -6.63 -7.32 12.54
CA LEU A 54 -6.12 -6.99 13.87
C LEU A 54 -5.06 -8.00 14.32
N GLY A 55 -5.30 -9.29 14.15
CA GLY A 55 -4.31 -10.33 14.43
C GLY A 55 -3.00 -10.10 13.68
N LEU A 56 -3.08 -9.86 12.36
CA LEU A 56 -1.91 -9.58 11.53
C LEU A 56 -1.20 -8.29 11.98
N SER A 57 -1.94 -7.23 12.32
CA SER A 57 -1.37 -5.98 12.80
C SER A 57 -0.60 -6.15 14.10
N MET A 58 -1.09 -6.97 15.03
CA MET A 58 -0.42 -7.28 16.29
C MET A 58 0.87 -8.08 16.07
N VAL A 59 0.87 -9.01 15.12
CA VAL A 59 2.08 -9.75 14.73
C VAL A 59 3.15 -8.78 14.22
N TYR A 60 2.80 -7.89 13.29
CA TYR A 60 3.75 -6.89 12.77
C TYR A 60 4.20 -5.88 13.82
N ALA A 61 3.29 -5.44 14.70
CA ALA A 61 3.62 -4.55 15.81
C ALA A 61 4.62 -5.21 16.77
N LYS A 62 4.41 -6.48 17.13
CA LYS A 62 5.32 -7.19 18.03
C LYS A 62 6.65 -7.52 17.36
N MET A 63 6.65 -7.95 16.09
CA MET A 63 7.87 -8.26 15.35
C MET A 63 8.74 -7.02 15.14
N SER A 64 8.15 -5.89 14.75
CA SER A 64 8.89 -4.62 14.60
C SER A 64 9.43 -4.06 15.92
N PHE A 65 8.76 -4.35 17.03
CA PHE A 65 9.28 -4.04 18.37
C PHE A 65 10.47 -4.92 18.74
N LEU A 66 10.43 -6.22 18.43
CA LEU A 66 11.51 -7.17 18.75
C LEU A 66 12.73 -7.00 17.85
N ASP A 67 12.51 -6.71 16.57
CA ASP A 67 13.55 -6.49 15.57
C ASP A 67 13.19 -5.30 14.67
N PRO A 68 13.63 -4.07 15.00
CA PRO A 68 13.37 -2.87 14.20
C PRO A 68 14.31 -2.78 12.98
N SER A 69 14.59 -3.91 12.32
CA SER A 69 15.46 -3.95 11.14
C SER A 69 14.76 -3.34 9.92
N PRO A 70 15.47 -2.55 9.09
CA PRO A 70 14.92 -2.00 7.85
C PRO A 70 14.52 -3.12 6.88
N GLY A 71 13.41 -2.93 6.17
CA GLY A 71 12.85 -3.91 5.24
C GLY A 71 11.80 -4.86 5.83
N GLY A 72 11.54 -4.80 7.15
CA GLY A 72 10.41 -5.48 7.80
C GLY A 72 10.34 -6.97 7.47
N SER A 73 9.34 -7.39 6.69
CA SER A 73 9.09 -8.78 6.28
C SER A 73 10.31 -9.46 5.66
N TYR A 74 11.09 -8.75 4.84
CA TYR A 74 12.35 -9.26 4.29
C TYR A 74 13.35 -9.61 5.39
N ALA A 75 13.55 -8.69 6.34
CA ALA A 75 14.49 -8.88 7.43
C ALA A 75 14.06 -10.03 8.34
N TYR A 76 12.76 -10.10 8.65
CA TYR A 76 12.20 -11.19 9.46
C TYR A 76 12.40 -12.54 8.77
N ALA A 77 12.02 -12.67 7.49
CA ALA A 77 12.19 -13.88 6.69
C ALA A 77 13.66 -14.30 6.59
N ARG A 78 14.56 -13.34 6.40
CA ARG A 78 16.00 -13.60 6.35
C ARG A 78 16.55 -14.11 7.67
N ARG A 79 16.06 -13.59 8.81
CA ARG A 79 16.50 -14.03 10.15
C ARG A 79 15.98 -15.41 10.51
N CYS A 80 14.73 -15.74 10.21
CA CYS A 80 14.15 -17.03 10.60
C CYS A 80 14.46 -18.17 9.61
N PHE A 81 14.59 -17.87 8.31
CA PHE A 81 14.72 -18.90 7.26
C PHE A 81 16.00 -18.77 6.41
N GLY A 82 16.85 -17.79 6.68
CA GLY A 82 18.11 -17.60 5.97
C GLY A 82 18.00 -16.82 4.65
N PRO A 83 19.09 -16.75 3.88
CA PRO A 83 19.23 -15.79 2.78
C PRO A 83 18.27 -16.03 1.61
N PHE A 84 17.93 -17.29 1.31
CA PHE A 84 17.08 -17.63 0.16
C PHE A 84 15.63 -17.13 0.33
N LEU A 85 14.99 -17.42 1.47
CA LEU A 85 13.62 -16.96 1.72
C LEU A 85 13.57 -15.45 2.01
N GLY A 86 14.66 -14.86 2.51
CA GLY A 86 14.85 -13.41 2.49
C GLY A 86 14.77 -12.86 1.07
N TYR A 87 15.62 -13.35 0.16
CA TYR A 87 15.62 -12.90 -1.25
C TYR A 87 14.23 -13.06 -1.91
N GLN A 88 13.59 -14.22 -1.74
CA GLN A 88 12.25 -14.46 -2.28
C GLN A 88 11.23 -13.43 -1.76
N THR A 89 11.22 -13.16 -0.46
CA THR A 89 10.31 -12.18 0.15
C THR A 89 10.56 -10.78 -0.39
N ASN A 90 11.82 -10.39 -0.57
CA ASN A 90 12.18 -9.10 -1.16
C ASN A 90 11.71 -8.98 -2.60
N VAL A 91 11.93 -10.00 -3.44
CA VAL A 91 11.48 -9.99 -4.84
C VAL A 91 9.97 -9.87 -4.90
N LEU A 92 9.22 -10.69 -4.16
CA LEU A 92 7.76 -10.66 -4.17
C LEU A 92 7.23 -9.29 -3.71
N TYR A 93 7.75 -8.75 -2.61
CA TYR A 93 7.28 -7.49 -2.06
C TYR A 93 7.65 -6.31 -2.94
N TRP A 94 8.87 -6.27 -3.47
CA TRP A 94 9.32 -5.23 -4.39
C TRP A 94 8.44 -5.20 -5.64
N LEU A 95 8.21 -6.36 -6.28
CA LEU A 95 7.32 -6.51 -7.42
C LEU A 95 5.90 -6.00 -7.08
N ALA A 96 5.35 -6.43 -5.95
CA ALA A 96 4.01 -6.02 -5.53
C ALA A 96 3.88 -4.50 -5.34
N CYS A 97 4.90 -3.84 -4.76
CA CYS A 97 4.88 -2.40 -4.52
C CYS A 97 4.77 -1.58 -5.81
N TRP A 98 5.66 -1.83 -6.79
CA TRP A 98 5.64 -1.00 -8.00
C TRP A 98 4.50 -1.38 -8.96
N ILE A 99 4.07 -2.66 -9.01
CA ILE A 99 2.87 -3.04 -9.77
C ILE A 99 1.64 -2.35 -9.16
N GLY A 100 1.55 -2.31 -7.83
CA GLY A 100 0.48 -1.63 -7.11
C GLY A 100 0.38 -0.14 -7.45
N ASN A 101 1.52 0.55 -7.58
CA ASN A 101 1.54 1.96 -7.97
C ASN A 101 0.94 2.21 -9.36
N ILE A 102 1.11 1.28 -10.31
CA ILE A 102 0.49 1.38 -11.65
C ILE A 102 -1.04 1.35 -11.53
N ALA A 103 -1.59 0.45 -10.71
CA ALA A 103 -3.03 0.40 -10.49
C ALA A 103 -3.55 1.67 -9.80
N MET A 104 -2.80 2.20 -8.83
CA MET A 104 -3.15 3.42 -8.09
C MET A 104 -3.24 4.65 -9.00
N VAL A 105 -2.26 4.86 -9.89
CA VAL A 105 -2.28 6.02 -10.81
C VAL A 105 -3.44 5.92 -11.81
N VAL A 106 -3.73 4.73 -12.32
CA VAL A 106 -4.81 4.52 -13.29
C VAL A 106 -6.15 4.86 -12.67
N ILE A 107 -6.38 4.42 -11.42
CA ILE A 107 -7.63 4.72 -10.72
C ILE A 107 -7.71 6.20 -10.34
N GLY A 108 -6.60 6.80 -9.87
CA GLY A 108 -6.54 8.22 -9.53
C GLY A 108 -6.84 9.15 -10.72
N VAL A 109 -6.20 8.91 -11.87
CA VAL A 109 -6.47 9.63 -13.13
C VAL A 109 -7.88 9.31 -13.64
N GLY A 110 -8.36 8.09 -13.44
CA GLY A 110 -9.74 7.71 -13.71
C GLY A 110 -10.75 8.58 -12.95
N TYR A 111 -10.52 8.87 -11.67
CA TYR A 111 -11.37 9.79 -10.91
C TYR A 111 -11.30 11.23 -11.43
N LEU A 112 -10.12 11.70 -11.88
CA LEU A 112 -9.96 13.02 -12.50
C LEU A 112 -10.74 13.17 -13.82
N SER A 113 -11.03 12.05 -14.51
CA SER A 113 -11.83 12.07 -15.74
C SER A 113 -13.28 12.55 -15.54
N TYR A 114 -13.76 12.58 -14.30
CA TYR A 114 -15.03 13.22 -13.95
C TYR A 114 -15.02 14.72 -14.23
N PHE A 115 -13.91 15.40 -13.92
CA PHE A 115 -13.72 16.83 -14.15
C PHE A 115 -13.21 17.13 -15.56
N PHE A 116 -12.32 16.28 -16.09
CA PHE A 116 -11.71 16.44 -17.40
C PHE A 116 -12.13 15.28 -18.33
N PRO A 117 -13.23 15.41 -19.09
CA PRO A 117 -13.76 14.31 -19.90
C PRO A 117 -12.83 13.84 -21.02
N ILE A 118 -11.81 14.63 -21.39
CA ILE A 118 -10.75 14.23 -22.32
C ILE A 118 -9.96 13.00 -21.83
N LEU A 119 -9.91 12.79 -20.51
CA LEU A 119 -9.27 11.63 -19.89
C LEU A 119 -10.08 10.33 -20.03
N LYS A 120 -11.26 10.37 -20.66
CA LYS A 120 -12.03 9.15 -20.98
C LYS A 120 -11.49 8.44 -22.22
N ASP A 121 -10.73 9.14 -23.07
CA ASP A 121 -10.04 8.51 -24.18
C ASP A 121 -8.89 7.62 -23.63
N PRO A 122 -8.86 6.32 -23.97
CA PRO A 122 -7.83 5.41 -23.48
C PRO A 122 -6.40 5.88 -23.76
N LEU A 123 -6.14 6.49 -24.92
CA LEU A 123 -4.79 6.96 -25.27
C LEU A 123 -4.38 8.13 -24.40
N VAL A 124 -5.29 9.10 -24.20
CA VAL A 124 -5.02 10.29 -23.38
C VAL A 124 -4.85 9.90 -21.90
N LEU A 125 -5.67 8.96 -21.41
CA LEU A 125 -5.55 8.43 -20.05
C LEU A 125 -4.19 7.77 -19.83
N THR A 126 -3.77 6.87 -20.73
CA THR A 126 -2.48 6.17 -20.61
C THR A 126 -1.31 7.16 -20.64
N ILE A 127 -1.30 8.12 -21.57
CA ILE A 127 -0.24 9.14 -21.63
C ILE A 127 -0.21 9.96 -20.33
N THR A 128 -1.37 10.38 -19.83
CA THR A 128 -1.47 11.13 -18.56
C THR A 128 -0.95 10.32 -17.38
N CYS A 129 -1.31 9.03 -17.29
CA CYS A 129 -0.80 8.15 -16.23
C CYS A 129 0.73 8.00 -16.29
N VAL A 130 1.30 7.83 -17.49
CA VAL A 130 2.75 7.72 -17.68
C VAL A 130 3.44 9.02 -17.25
N VAL A 131 2.94 10.18 -17.67
CA VAL A 131 3.48 11.48 -17.28
C VAL A 131 3.42 11.67 -15.76
N VAL A 132 2.27 11.38 -15.14
CA VAL A 132 2.10 11.47 -13.69
C VAL A 132 3.07 10.55 -12.96
N LEU A 133 3.22 9.29 -13.38
CA LEU A 133 4.18 8.36 -12.79
C LEU A 133 5.61 8.89 -12.86
N TRP A 134 6.04 9.37 -14.03
CA TRP A 134 7.40 9.90 -14.19
C TRP A 134 7.64 11.16 -13.36
N ILE A 135 6.64 12.02 -13.22
CA ILE A 135 6.72 13.19 -12.32
C ILE A 135 6.95 12.74 -10.87
N PHE A 136 6.20 11.75 -10.39
CA PHE A 136 6.38 11.21 -9.03
C PHE A 136 7.69 10.46 -8.83
N VAL A 137 8.29 9.90 -9.89
CA VAL A 137 9.61 9.25 -9.82
C VAL A 137 10.76 10.27 -9.81
N LEU A 138 10.57 11.43 -10.44
CA LEU A 138 11.58 12.49 -10.54
C LEU A 138 11.58 13.46 -9.35
N LEU A 139 10.45 13.55 -8.63
CA LEU A 139 10.31 14.31 -7.37
C LEU A 139 10.89 13.54 -6.18
#